data_AF-A0A7S0C7M3-F1
#
_entry.id   AF-A0A7S0C7M3-F1
#
_cell.length_a   1.000
_cell.length_b   1.000
_cell.length_c   1.000
_cell.angle_alpha   90.00
_cell.angle_beta   90.00
_cell.angle_gamma   90.00
#
_symmetry.space_group_name_H-M   'P 1'
#
loop_
_entity.id
_entity.type
_entity.pdbx_description
1 polymer ?
#
loop_
_entity_poly.entity_id
_entity_poly.type
_entity_poly.pdbx_seq_one_letter_code
_entity_poly.pdbx_strand_id
1 'polypeptide(L)'
;GPELPSDNVLAVHVATEVDEYFKNSKIMNEEAKMAVGRIARLDKRELETGVKLGKGGFSTVWEISKVSLFKAKSGGNASMKFSEVIKENYGRKNFGIVKVGDEDNRSDWKDTDLMNQEHDRKQIHKHHLRDGISRYAIKMLHSSYESDPQQHFSGIIDLAVETRFLSVIRHPNILKMRAISLSDPYKSNFFIILDKVYGTLDDKINEWFREHRKNNGCIKQLMGGKKAQEKLFNERLLIMFDIASAVQHLHSLG
;
A
#
# COMPACT_ATOMS: atom_id res chain seq x y z
N GLY A 1 1.35 -13.78 -30.32
CA GLY A 1 1.16 -12.36 -29.94
C GLY A 1 2.51 -11.68 -29.95
N PRO A 2 2.56 -10.33 -29.92
CA PRO A 2 3.83 -9.63 -29.72
C PRO A 2 4.44 -10.05 -28.38
N GLU A 3 5.75 -10.30 -28.37
CA GLU A 3 6.49 -10.61 -27.15
C GLU A 3 6.56 -9.37 -26.25
N LEU A 4 6.50 -9.58 -24.93
CA LEU A 4 6.71 -8.52 -23.95
C LEU A 4 8.14 -7.96 -24.08
N PRO A 5 8.32 -6.63 -23.98
CA PRO A 5 9.66 -6.05 -23.86
C PRO A 5 10.37 -6.66 -22.65
N SER A 6 11.70 -6.72 -22.69
CA SER A 6 12.48 -7.07 -21.50
C SER A 6 12.12 -6.14 -20.33
N ASP A 7 12.14 -6.66 -19.10
CA ASP A 7 11.78 -5.91 -17.88
C ASP A 7 12.46 -4.54 -17.75
N ASN A 8 13.70 -4.40 -18.24
CA ASN A 8 14.43 -3.14 -18.17
C ASN A 8 13.86 -2.09 -19.13
N VAL A 9 13.48 -2.48 -20.34
CA VAL A 9 12.85 -1.58 -21.31
C VAL A 9 11.46 -1.18 -20.84
N LEU A 10 10.73 -2.13 -20.26
CA LEU A 10 9.43 -1.86 -19.65
C LEU A 10 9.55 -0.83 -18.51
N ALA A 11 10.51 -1.04 -17.61
CA ALA A 11 10.72 -0.17 -16.47
C ALA A 11 11.01 1.30 -16.85
N VAL A 12 11.82 1.53 -17.89
CA VAL A 12 12.11 2.89 -18.38
C VAL A 12 10.86 3.58 -18.94
N HIS A 13 10.05 2.86 -19.71
CA HIS A 13 8.80 3.42 -20.25
C HIS A 13 7.81 3.73 -19.14
N VAL A 14 7.59 2.80 -18.20
CA VAL A 14 6.72 3.04 -17.03
C VAL A 14 7.22 4.23 -16.23
N ALA A 15 8.52 4.35 -15.96
CA ALA A 15 9.06 5.49 -15.22
C ALA A 15 8.74 6.82 -15.90
N THR A 16 8.89 6.88 -17.23
CA THR A 16 8.57 8.06 -18.03
C THR A 16 7.09 8.42 -17.95
N GLU A 17 6.20 7.45 -18.11
CA GLU A 17 4.75 7.65 -18.02
C GLU A 17 4.34 8.13 -16.63
N VAL A 18 4.87 7.50 -15.58
CA VAL A 18 4.60 7.88 -14.19
C VAL A 18 5.09 9.31 -13.91
N ASP A 19 6.25 9.71 -14.43
CA ASP A 19 6.74 11.08 -14.27
C ASP A 19 5.85 12.10 -15.01
N GLU A 20 5.33 11.75 -16.20
CA GLU A 20 4.40 12.62 -16.94
C GLU A 20 3.08 12.82 -16.18
N TYR A 21 2.55 11.77 -15.53
CA TYR A 21 1.37 11.88 -14.64
C TYR A 21 1.52 12.94 -13.55
N PHE A 22 2.74 13.19 -13.09
CA PHE A 22 3.02 14.05 -11.96
C PHE A 22 3.67 15.39 -12.31
N LYS A 23 4.06 15.60 -13.56
CA LYS A 23 4.75 16.79 -14.05
C LYS A 23 4.12 18.13 -13.66
N ASN A 24 2.79 18.18 -13.58
CA ASN A 24 2.04 19.39 -13.23
C ASN A 24 1.46 19.36 -11.80
N SER A 25 1.75 18.32 -11.02
CA SER A 25 1.18 18.16 -9.69
C SER A 25 1.99 18.92 -8.65
N LYS A 26 1.33 19.84 -7.94
CA LYS A 26 1.94 20.56 -6.79
C LYS A 26 2.23 19.62 -5.62
N ILE A 27 1.45 18.56 -5.49
CA ILE A 27 1.53 17.55 -4.42
C ILE A 27 2.73 16.63 -4.66
N MET A 28 3.03 16.34 -5.93
CA MET A 28 3.97 15.30 -6.33
C MET A 28 5.25 15.89 -6.88
N ASN A 29 5.84 16.76 -6.07
CA ASN A 29 7.17 17.31 -6.31
C ASN A 29 8.27 16.31 -5.91
N GLU A 30 9.53 16.74 -5.92
CA GLU A 30 10.68 15.92 -5.49
C GLU A 30 10.55 15.34 -4.07
N GLU A 31 9.76 15.96 -3.18
CA GLU A 31 9.46 15.41 -1.86
C GLU A 31 8.74 14.06 -1.95
N ALA A 32 7.86 13.87 -2.92
CA ALA A 32 7.17 12.60 -3.14
C ALA A 32 8.14 11.49 -3.55
N LYS A 33 9.08 11.80 -4.45
CA LYS A 33 10.15 10.85 -4.83
C LYS A 33 10.99 10.47 -3.62
N MET A 34 11.31 11.44 -2.76
CA MET A 34 12.06 11.21 -1.53
C MET A 34 11.26 10.44 -0.46
N ALA A 35 9.93 10.65 -0.40
CA ALA A 35 9.05 10.00 0.57
C ALA A 35 8.97 8.49 0.36
N VAL A 36 8.92 8.02 -0.90
CA VAL A 36 9.01 6.59 -1.26
C VAL A 36 10.27 5.95 -0.69
N GLY A 37 11.37 6.70 -0.64
CA GLY A 37 12.61 6.24 -0.06
C GLY A 37 12.54 5.92 1.44
N ARG A 38 11.70 6.62 2.18
CA ARG A 38 11.60 6.47 3.64
C ARG A 38 10.70 5.32 4.07
N ILE A 39 10.01 4.68 3.12
CA ILE A 39 9.04 3.63 3.41
C ILE A 39 9.77 2.29 3.58
N ALA A 40 9.34 1.51 4.57
CA ALA A 40 9.83 0.17 4.80
C ALA A 40 9.74 -0.68 3.53
N ARG A 41 10.79 -1.45 3.24
CA ARG A 41 10.82 -2.38 2.12
C ARG A 41 10.79 -3.82 2.63
N LEU A 42 9.98 -4.67 2.03
CA LEU A 42 9.88 -6.09 2.36
C LEU A 42 10.04 -6.95 1.12
N ASP A 43 10.62 -8.15 1.29
CA ASP A 43 10.60 -9.13 0.22
C ASP A 43 9.28 -9.91 0.22
N LYS A 44 8.85 -10.37 -0.96
CA LYS A 44 7.70 -11.25 -1.05
C LYS A 44 7.87 -12.54 -0.26
N ARG A 45 9.08 -13.12 -0.18
CA ARG A 45 9.37 -14.35 0.58
C ARG A 45 9.31 -14.15 2.10
N GLU A 46 9.31 -12.90 2.57
CA GLU A 46 9.09 -12.58 3.99
C GLU A 46 7.61 -12.59 4.37
N LEU A 47 6.70 -12.78 3.41
CA LEU A 47 5.27 -12.60 3.57
C LEU A 47 4.51 -13.85 3.15
N GLU A 48 3.60 -14.32 4.00
CA GLU A 48 2.59 -15.29 3.62
C GLU A 48 1.24 -14.56 3.44
N THR A 49 0.54 -14.87 2.36
CA THR A 49 -0.79 -14.32 2.08
C THR A 49 -1.89 -15.26 2.55
N GLY A 50 -2.94 -14.69 3.14
CA GLY A 50 -4.13 -15.40 3.57
C GLY A 50 -5.28 -15.27 2.57
N VAL A 51 -6.45 -14.92 3.09
CA VAL A 51 -7.69 -14.76 2.30
C VAL A 51 -7.56 -13.61 1.29
N LYS A 52 -8.16 -13.81 0.10
CA LYS A 52 -8.35 -12.75 -0.89
C LYS A 52 -9.39 -11.75 -0.41
N LEU A 53 -9.00 -10.48 -0.33
CA LEU A 53 -9.88 -9.40 0.13
C LEU A 53 -10.63 -8.73 -1.02
N GLY A 54 -10.04 -8.71 -2.21
CA GLY A 54 -10.68 -8.08 -3.36
C GLY A 54 -9.89 -8.24 -4.65
N LYS A 55 -10.55 -7.93 -5.77
CA LYS A 55 -9.95 -7.85 -7.10
C LYS A 55 -10.37 -6.52 -7.73
N GLY A 56 -9.39 -5.70 -8.09
CA GLY A 56 -9.59 -4.48 -8.86
C GLY A 56 -9.40 -4.71 -10.36
N GLY A 57 -9.31 -3.61 -11.11
CA GLY A 57 -9.08 -3.64 -12.57
C GLY A 57 -7.78 -4.34 -12.97
N PHE A 58 -6.67 -4.03 -12.29
CA PHE A 58 -5.35 -4.62 -12.62
C PHE A 58 -4.70 -5.37 -11.45
N SER A 59 -5.19 -5.17 -10.23
CA SER A 59 -4.57 -5.65 -9.01
C SER A 59 -5.46 -6.62 -8.23
N THR A 60 -4.84 -7.46 -7.42
CA THR A 60 -5.52 -8.28 -6.41
C THR A 60 -4.99 -7.93 -5.03
N VAL A 61 -5.91 -7.90 -4.07
CA VAL A 61 -5.61 -7.60 -2.67
C VAL A 61 -5.82 -8.86 -1.84
N TRP A 62 -4.81 -9.18 -1.04
CA TRP A 62 -4.81 -10.31 -0.12
C TRP A 62 -4.52 -9.81 1.29
N GLU A 63 -4.98 -10.49 2.33
CA GLU A 63 -4.45 -10.22 3.67
C GLU A 63 -3.06 -10.83 3.82
N ILE A 64 -2.26 -10.26 4.72
CA ILE A 64 -0.98 -10.82 5.13
C ILE A 64 -1.24 -11.68 6.37
N SER A 65 -1.15 -13.00 6.23
CA SER A 65 -1.39 -13.94 7.31
C SER A 65 -0.18 -14.07 8.24
N LYS A 66 1.03 -13.90 7.70
CA LYS A 66 2.28 -14.01 8.46
C LYS A 66 3.38 -13.15 7.85
N VAL A 67 4.24 -12.64 8.72
CA VAL A 67 5.46 -11.91 8.35
C VAL A 67 6.66 -12.61 9.01
N SER A 68 7.63 -13.03 8.21
CA SER A 68 8.86 -13.69 8.66
C SER A 68 10.07 -12.97 8.10
N LEU A 69 10.66 -12.06 8.88
CA LEU A 69 11.81 -11.29 8.43
C LEU A 69 13.02 -12.20 8.24
N PHE A 70 13.79 -11.95 7.16
CA PHE A 70 15.05 -12.65 6.96
C PHE A 70 16.00 -12.41 8.13
N LYS A 71 16.65 -13.49 8.58
CA LYS A 71 17.73 -13.44 9.56
C LYS A 71 19.05 -13.68 8.84
N ALA A 72 20.09 -12.95 9.23
CA ALA A 72 21.44 -13.25 8.75
C ALA A 72 21.89 -14.65 9.19
N LYS A 73 22.68 -15.33 8.36
CA LYS A 73 23.35 -16.58 8.74
C LYS A 73 24.28 -16.28 9.90
N SER A 74 24.03 -16.94 11.02
CA SER A 74 24.66 -16.66 12.30
C SER A 74 26.14 -17.02 12.27
N GLY A 75 27.01 -16.02 12.30
CA GLY A 75 28.45 -16.15 12.48
C GLY A 75 28.99 -14.99 13.30
N GLY A 76 28.78 -15.02 14.62
CA GLY A 76 29.46 -14.16 15.60
C GLY A 76 29.00 -12.69 15.65
N ASN A 77 28.26 -12.33 16.72
CA ASN A 77 28.07 -10.99 17.27
C ASN A 77 27.98 -9.79 16.28
N ALA A 78 26.83 -9.61 15.65
CA ALA A 78 26.19 -8.31 15.41
C ALA A 78 24.82 -8.53 14.74
N SER A 79 23.83 -7.69 15.07
CA SER A 79 22.67 -7.48 14.21
C SER A 79 23.18 -6.97 12.85
N MET A 80 23.24 -7.82 11.82
CA MET A 80 23.54 -7.35 10.46
C MET A 80 22.58 -6.22 10.11
N LYS A 81 23.11 -5.17 9.47
CA LYS A 81 22.27 -4.08 8.97
C LYS A 81 21.36 -4.66 7.87
N PHE A 82 20.11 -4.20 7.78
CA PHE A 82 19.18 -4.56 6.70
C PHE A 82 19.85 -4.47 5.31
N SER A 83 20.70 -3.47 5.11
CA SER A 83 21.49 -3.28 3.89
C SER A 83 22.40 -4.46 3.53
N GLU A 84 22.88 -5.24 4.50
CA GLU A 84 23.70 -6.44 4.28
C GLU A 84 22.83 -7.62 3.84
N VAL A 85 21.68 -7.83 4.48
CA VAL A 85 20.68 -8.83 4.07
C VAL A 85 20.24 -8.57 2.63
N ILE A 86 20.01 -7.31 2.26
CA ILE A 86 19.66 -6.95 0.89
C ILE A 86 20.84 -7.18 -0.08
N LYS A 87 22.05 -6.76 0.27
CA LYS A 87 23.24 -6.98 -0.58
C LYS A 87 23.51 -8.47 -0.82
N GLU A 88 23.34 -9.31 0.21
CA GLU A 88 23.55 -10.75 0.15
C GLU A 88 22.48 -11.46 -0.68
N ASN A 89 21.20 -11.11 -0.50
CA ASN A 89 20.10 -11.81 -1.15
C ASN A 89 19.80 -11.34 -2.59
N TYR A 90 20.22 -10.12 -2.99
CA TYR A 90 19.89 -9.55 -4.31
C TYR A 90 21.13 -9.13 -5.13
N GLY A 91 22.32 -9.14 -4.53
CA GLY A 91 23.55 -8.68 -5.15
C GLY A 91 23.65 -7.14 -5.23
N ARG A 92 24.88 -6.61 -5.28
CA ARG A 92 25.15 -5.15 -5.33
C ARG A 92 24.50 -4.41 -6.51
N LYS A 93 24.21 -5.13 -7.61
CA LYS A 93 23.76 -4.53 -8.89
C LYS A 93 22.24 -4.38 -9.01
N ASN A 94 21.45 -5.10 -8.20
CA ASN A 94 19.97 -5.05 -8.25
C ASN A 94 19.36 -4.13 -7.19
N PHE A 95 20.19 -3.45 -6.40
CA PHE A 95 19.74 -2.36 -5.54
C PHE A 95 19.51 -1.10 -6.39
N GLY A 96 18.51 -1.18 -7.26
CA GLY A 96 17.92 -0.03 -7.94
C GLY A 96 16.94 0.65 -6.99
N ILE A 97 17.44 1.31 -5.94
CA ILE A 97 16.68 2.44 -5.44
C ILE A 97 17.10 3.63 -6.30
N VAL A 98 16.32 3.88 -7.35
CA VAL A 98 16.49 4.97 -8.32
C VAL A 98 17.89 5.01 -8.96
N LYS A 99 18.04 4.29 -10.07
CA LYS A 99 18.89 4.78 -11.17
C LYS A 99 18.05 4.88 -12.44
N VAL A 100 17.33 5.98 -12.54
CA VAL A 100 17.02 6.59 -13.84
C VAL A 100 17.76 7.92 -13.83
N GLY A 101 18.92 8.00 -14.48
CA GLY A 101 19.44 9.28 -14.95
C GLY A 101 20.89 9.67 -14.64
N ASP A 102 21.48 9.37 -13.48
CA ASP A 102 22.82 9.91 -13.15
C ASP A 102 23.75 8.87 -12.53
N GLU A 103 24.87 8.58 -13.20
CA GLU A 103 25.90 7.67 -12.71
C GLU A 103 26.77 8.24 -11.58
N ASP A 104 26.73 9.56 -11.35
CA ASP A 104 27.61 10.25 -10.40
C ASP A 104 27.03 10.53 -9.01
N ASN A 105 25.73 10.32 -8.81
CA ASN A 105 25.12 10.51 -7.49
C ASN A 105 24.81 9.14 -6.86
N ARG A 106 25.84 8.51 -6.28
CA ARG A 106 25.62 7.45 -5.29
C ARG A 106 24.78 8.07 -4.17
N SER A 107 23.47 7.85 -4.20
CA SER A 107 22.56 8.38 -3.20
C SER A 107 23.01 7.89 -1.83
N ASP A 108 23.53 8.83 -1.06
CA ASP A 108 23.90 8.71 0.34
C ASP A 108 22.60 8.51 1.13
N TRP A 109 22.07 7.28 1.10
CA TRP A 109 21.04 6.84 2.01
C TRP A 109 21.61 7.04 3.41
N LYS A 110 21.18 8.12 4.07
CA LYS A 110 21.62 8.41 5.42
C LYS A 110 21.33 7.18 6.28
N ASP A 111 22.29 6.77 7.10
CA ASP A 111 22.14 5.61 8.00
C ASP A 111 20.81 5.67 8.79
N THR A 112 20.30 6.87 9.06
CA THR A 112 18.99 7.14 9.68
C THR A 112 17.81 6.55 8.90
N ASP A 113 17.79 6.65 7.57
CA ASP A 113 16.67 6.15 6.76
C ASP A 113 16.64 4.62 6.76
N LEU A 114 17.81 3.99 6.70
CA LEU A 114 17.94 2.54 6.81
C LEU A 114 17.53 2.04 8.20
N MET A 115 17.88 2.77 9.26
CA MET A 115 17.44 2.46 10.62
C MET A 115 15.92 2.59 10.79
N ASN A 116 15.32 3.63 10.22
CA ASN A 116 13.86 3.83 10.24
C ASN A 116 13.14 2.69 9.50
N GLN A 117 13.64 2.30 8.32
CA GLN A 117 13.06 1.17 7.58
C GLN A 117 13.14 -0.14 8.37
N GLU A 118 14.27 -0.42 9.03
CA GLU A 118 14.42 -1.63 9.84
C GLU A 118 13.52 -1.61 11.08
N HIS A 119 13.35 -0.43 11.70
CA HIS A 119 12.37 -0.27 12.77
C HIS A 119 10.96 -0.58 12.29
N ASP A 120 10.53 0.01 11.17
CA ASP A 120 9.20 -0.17 10.61
C ASP A 120 8.95 -1.61 10.16
N ARG A 121 9.94 -2.29 9.58
CA ARG A 121 9.89 -3.72 9.26
C ARG A 121 9.63 -4.56 10.52
N LYS A 122 10.36 -4.28 11.61
CA LYS A 122 10.15 -4.94 12.91
C LYS A 122 8.76 -4.64 13.49
N GLN A 123 8.26 -3.42 13.32
CA GLN A 123 6.89 -3.05 13.75
C GLN A 123 5.83 -3.85 12.98
N ILE A 124 5.97 -3.95 11.65
CA ILE A 124 5.08 -4.74 10.79
C ILE A 124 5.13 -6.21 11.22
N HIS A 125 6.32 -6.78 11.38
CA HIS A 125 6.48 -8.16 11.85
C HIS A 125 5.83 -8.39 13.22
N LYS A 126 6.09 -7.51 14.20
CA LYS A 126 5.56 -7.67 15.56
C LYS A 126 4.04 -7.52 15.63
N HIS A 127 3.47 -6.66 14.79
CA HIS A 127 2.07 -6.26 14.90
C HIS A 127 1.19 -6.68 13.72
N HIS A 128 1.64 -7.59 12.85
CA HIS A 128 0.82 -8.03 11.69
C HIS A 128 -0.52 -8.67 12.09
N LEU A 129 -0.65 -9.18 13.31
CA LEU A 129 -1.90 -9.67 13.88
C LEU A 129 -2.39 -8.77 15.03
N ARG A 130 -3.71 -8.64 15.15
CA ARG A 130 -4.41 -8.09 16.32
C ARG A 130 -5.52 -9.06 16.69
N ASP A 131 -5.42 -9.64 17.87
CA ASP A 131 -6.39 -10.63 18.36
C ASP A 131 -6.59 -11.80 17.36
N GLY A 132 -5.49 -12.25 16.75
CA GLY A 132 -5.49 -13.30 15.72
C GLY A 132 -5.94 -12.86 14.32
N ILE A 133 -6.37 -11.61 14.16
CA ILE A 133 -6.85 -11.06 12.89
C ILE A 133 -5.73 -10.27 12.21
N SER A 134 -5.49 -10.54 10.92
CA SER A 134 -4.52 -9.76 10.14
C SER A 134 -4.87 -8.28 10.12
N ARG A 135 -3.87 -7.43 10.34
CA ARG A 135 -3.97 -5.96 10.28
C ARG A 135 -3.57 -5.37 8.94
N TYR A 136 -2.96 -6.16 8.06
CA TYR A 136 -2.35 -5.66 6.83
C TYR A 136 -2.89 -6.38 5.61
N ALA A 137 -2.99 -5.62 4.53
CA ALA A 137 -3.30 -6.10 3.21
C ALA A 137 -2.09 -5.89 2.29
N ILE A 138 -1.92 -6.78 1.32
CA ILE A 138 -0.94 -6.65 0.25
C ILE A 138 -1.67 -6.52 -1.08
N LYS A 139 -1.38 -5.45 -1.82
CA LYS A 139 -1.89 -5.19 -3.17
C LYS A 139 -0.78 -5.46 -4.17
N MET A 140 -1.07 -6.31 -5.15
CA MET A 140 -0.13 -6.75 -6.18
C MET A 140 -0.85 -6.84 -7.52
N LEU A 141 -0.11 -6.82 -8.62
CA LEU A 141 -0.67 -7.09 -9.94
C LEU A 141 -1.29 -8.49 -10.00
N HIS A 142 -2.37 -8.60 -10.75
CA HIS A 142 -3.02 -9.87 -10.99
C HIS A 142 -2.29 -10.63 -12.11
N SER A 143 -1.95 -11.90 -11.86
CA SER A 143 -1.15 -12.71 -12.79
C SER A 143 -1.80 -12.93 -14.16
N SER A 144 -3.13 -12.83 -14.28
CA SER A 144 -3.79 -13.00 -15.58
C SER A 144 -3.48 -11.90 -16.59
N TYR A 145 -2.89 -10.78 -16.18
CA TYR A 145 -2.51 -9.72 -17.10
C TYR A 145 -1.15 -9.97 -17.73
N GLU A 146 -0.38 -10.96 -17.28
CA GLU A 146 0.90 -11.34 -17.92
C GLU A 146 0.72 -11.77 -19.37
N SER A 147 -0.46 -12.26 -19.76
CA SER A 147 -0.78 -12.64 -21.14
C SER A 147 -1.25 -11.48 -22.03
N ASP A 148 -1.57 -10.30 -21.46
CA ASP A 148 -1.98 -9.10 -22.20
C ASP A 148 -1.00 -7.96 -21.88
N PRO A 149 -0.02 -7.70 -22.78
CA PRO A 149 1.00 -6.68 -22.55
C PRO A 149 0.47 -5.29 -22.24
N GLN A 150 -0.63 -4.89 -22.85
CA GLN A 150 -1.18 -3.55 -22.67
C GLN A 150 -1.83 -3.41 -21.29
N GLN A 151 -2.61 -4.41 -20.89
CA GLN A 151 -3.20 -4.43 -19.54
C GLN A 151 -2.13 -4.61 -18.46
N HIS A 152 -1.09 -5.39 -18.73
CA HIS A 152 0.06 -5.54 -17.84
C HIS A 152 0.76 -4.20 -17.59
N PHE A 153 1.11 -3.50 -18.67
CA PHE A 153 1.77 -2.20 -18.61
C PHE A 153 0.93 -1.15 -17.88
N SER A 154 -0.37 -1.07 -18.22
CA SER A 154 -1.32 -0.17 -17.56
C SER A 154 -1.43 -0.47 -16.07
N GLY A 155 -1.42 -1.75 -15.69
CA GLY A 155 -1.43 -2.16 -14.30
C GLY A 155 -0.18 -1.72 -13.53
N ILE A 156 1.01 -1.87 -14.11
CA ILE A 156 2.25 -1.43 -13.46
C ILE A 156 2.23 0.08 -13.24
N ILE A 157 1.80 0.86 -14.24
CA ILE A 157 1.66 2.32 -14.12
C ILE A 157 0.70 2.67 -12.98
N ASP A 158 -0.49 2.08 -12.95
CA ASP A 158 -1.51 2.35 -11.92
C ASP A 158 -0.96 2.09 -10.51
N LEU A 159 -0.29 0.96 -10.31
CA LEU A 159 0.30 0.60 -9.02
C LEU A 159 1.47 1.53 -8.62
N ALA A 160 2.30 1.96 -9.58
CA ALA A 160 3.39 2.90 -9.33
C ALA A 160 2.87 4.31 -9.01
N VAL A 161 1.85 4.79 -9.72
CA VAL A 161 1.15 6.06 -9.46
C VAL A 161 0.53 6.04 -8.06
N GLU A 162 -0.20 4.97 -7.72
CA GLU A 162 -0.82 4.80 -6.39
C GLU A 162 0.23 4.79 -5.28
N THR A 163 1.37 4.14 -5.50
CA THR A 163 2.48 4.10 -4.54
C THR A 163 3.04 5.49 -4.27
N ARG A 164 3.31 6.27 -5.32
CA ARG A 164 3.78 7.65 -5.17
C ARG A 164 2.73 8.49 -4.45
N PHE A 165 1.46 8.32 -4.81
CA PHE A 165 0.36 9.05 -4.17
C PHE A 165 0.24 8.77 -2.67
N LEU A 166 0.24 7.50 -2.28
CA LEU A 166 0.14 7.10 -0.87
C LEU A 166 1.43 7.38 -0.08
N SER A 167 2.56 7.64 -0.74
CA SER A 167 3.82 7.91 -0.04
C SER A 167 3.85 9.28 0.67
N VAL A 168 3.10 10.25 0.16
CA VAL A 168 3.07 11.62 0.68
C VAL A 168 1.84 11.94 1.52
N ILE A 169 0.77 11.15 1.39
CA ILE A 169 -0.48 11.43 2.10
C ILE A 169 -0.44 10.85 3.51
N ARG A 170 -0.77 11.70 4.50
CA ARG A 170 -0.77 11.33 5.91
C ARG A 170 -1.99 11.91 6.60
N HIS A 171 -3.04 11.09 6.71
CA HIS A 171 -4.28 11.47 7.39
C HIS A 171 -4.89 10.25 8.11
N PRO A 172 -5.48 10.40 9.31
CA PRO A 172 -6.07 9.29 10.05
C PRO A 172 -7.21 8.57 9.32
N ASN A 173 -7.96 9.29 8.48
CA ASN A 173 -9.08 8.75 7.68
C ASN A 173 -8.70 8.45 6.21
N ILE A 174 -7.41 8.37 5.89
CA ILE A 174 -6.92 7.91 4.58
C ILE A 174 -6.08 6.65 4.79
N LEU A 175 -6.21 5.70 3.88
CA LEU A 175 -5.52 4.43 3.94
C LEU A 175 -4.00 4.63 3.95
N LYS A 176 -3.33 4.10 4.98
CA LYS A 176 -1.89 4.26 5.14
C LYS A 176 -1.13 3.14 4.46
N MET A 177 -0.13 3.50 3.65
CA MET A 177 0.90 2.58 3.18
C MET A 177 1.94 2.33 4.26
N ARG A 178 2.20 1.05 4.53
CA ARG A 178 3.09 0.58 5.61
C ARG A 178 4.44 0.14 5.07
N ALA A 179 4.46 -0.46 3.89
CA ALA A 179 5.67 -0.90 3.24
C ALA A 179 5.46 -1.05 1.73
N ILE A 180 6.56 -1.18 1.01
CA ILE A 180 6.59 -1.50 -0.42
C ILE A 180 7.46 -2.74 -0.66
N SER A 181 7.34 -3.31 -1.85
CA SER A 181 8.24 -4.37 -2.31
C SER A 181 9.70 -3.88 -2.32
N LEU A 182 10.62 -4.81 -2.10
CA LEU A 182 12.03 -4.60 -2.44
C LEU A 182 12.26 -4.44 -3.94
N SER A 183 11.34 -4.98 -4.77
CA SER A 183 11.41 -4.80 -6.22
C SER A 183 11.19 -3.34 -6.62
N ASP A 184 11.62 -3.02 -7.84
CA ASP A 184 11.40 -1.72 -8.44
C ASP A 184 9.89 -1.50 -8.71
N PRO A 185 9.32 -0.32 -8.41
CA PRO A 185 7.91 0.02 -8.67
C PRO A 185 7.44 -0.22 -10.10
N TYR A 186 8.37 -0.25 -11.05
CA TYR A 186 8.11 -0.41 -12.47
C TYR A 186 8.22 -1.86 -12.95
N LYS A 187 8.26 -2.82 -12.02
CA LYS A 187 8.32 -4.27 -12.31
C LYS A 187 7.05 -5.00 -11.88
N SER A 188 6.77 -6.12 -12.56
CA SER A 188 5.55 -6.92 -12.38
C SER A 188 5.39 -7.53 -10.99
N ASN A 189 6.50 -7.84 -10.32
CA ASN A 189 6.53 -8.40 -8.96
C ASN A 189 6.50 -7.31 -7.87
N PHE A 190 6.26 -6.05 -8.24
CA PHE A 190 6.07 -4.97 -7.30
C PHE A 190 4.76 -5.12 -6.53
N PHE A 191 4.77 -4.65 -5.29
CA PHE A 191 3.61 -4.66 -4.41
C PHE A 191 3.71 -3.57 -3.36
N ILE A 192 2.56 -3.26 -2.77
CA ILE A 192 2.45 -2.37 -1.61
C ILE A 192 1.72 -3.07 -0.47
N ILE A 193 2.10 -2.73 0.76
CA ILE A 193 1.46 -3.17 1.99
C ILE A 193 0.69 -2.00 2.58
N LEU A 194 -0.59 -2.22 2.85
CA LEU A 194 -1.55 -1.24 3.34
C LEU A 194 -2.10 -1.71 4.69
N ASP A 195 -2.66 -0.78 5.46
CA ASP A 195 -3.59 -1.17 6.53
C ASP A 195 -4.77 -1.96 5.94
N LYS A 196 -5.23 -2.99 6.65
CA LYS A 196 -6.39 -3.77 6.24
C LYS A 196 -7.67 -3.05 6.66
N VAL A 197 -8.56 -2.80 5.70
CA VAL A 197 -9.93 -2.37 5.95
C VAL A 197 -10.84 -3.60 6.07
N TYR A 198 -11.76 -3.59 7.05
CA TYR A 198 -12.61 -4.75 7.36
C TYR A 198 -13.95 -4.77 6.62
N GLY A 199 -14.25 -3.72 5.86
CA GLY A 199 -15.45 -3.56 5.07
C GLY A 199 -15.41 -2.26 4.29
N THR A 200 -16.34 -2.12 3.36
CA THR A 200 -16.50 -0.93 2.53
C THR A 200 -17.58 0.00 3.10
N LEU A 201 -17.60 1.25 2.61
CA LEU A 201 -18.70 2.16 2.91
C LEU A 201 -20.02 1.62 2.34
N ASP A 202 -20.00 0.93 1.20
CA ASP A 202 -21.19 0.30 0.62
C ASP A 202 -21.75 -0.80 1.52
N ASP A 203 -20.88 -1.62 2.13
CA ASP A 203 -21.30 -2.63 3.12
C ASP A 203 -22.03 -1.95 4.30
N LYS A 204 -21.49 -0.83 4.78
CA LYS A 204 -22.08 -0.04 5.86
C LYS A 204 -23.41 0.61 5.49
N ILE A 205 -23.49 1.20 4.30
CA ILE A 205 -24.74 1.77 3.78
C ILE A 205 -25.82 0.68 3.67
N ASN A 206 -25.46 -0.50 3.16
CA ASN A 206 -26.37 -1.64 3.06
C ASN A 206 -26.82 -2.16 4.43
N GLU A 207 -25.92 -2.20 5.41
CA GLU A 207 -26.25 -2.52 6.80
C GLU A 207 -27.29 -1.53 7.35
N TRP A 208 -27.03 -0.24 7.21
CA TRP A 208 -27.94 0.83 7.65
C TRP A 208 -29.31 0.75 7.00
N PHE A 209 -29.40 0.43 5.70
CA PHE A 209 -30.70 0.26 5.04
C PHE A 209 -31.50 -0.91 5.64
N ARG A 210 -30.83 -2.03 5.95
CA ARG A 210 -31.48 -3.19 6.58
C ARG A 210 -31.95 -2.84 7.99
N GLU A 211 -31.14 -2.14 8.78
CA GLU A 211 -31.52 -1.73 10.13
C GLU A 211 -32.66 -0.72 10.13
N HIS A 212 -32.63 0.25 9.21
CA HIS A 212 -33.69 1.23 9.08
C HIS A 212 -35.03 0.56 8.75
N ARG A 213 -35.06 -0.40 7.81
CA ARG A 213 -36.28 -1.19 7.51
C ARG A 213 -36.78 -1.98 8.73
N LYS A 214 -35.88 -2.63 9.47
CA LYS A 214 -36.23 -3.39 10.68
C LYS A 214 -36.84 -2.51 11.79
N ASN A 215 -36.45 -1.24 11.84
CA ASN A 215 -36.87 -0.29 12.87
C ASN A 215 -38.10 0.55 12.49
N ASN A 216 -38.55 0.51 11.23
CA ASN A 216 -39.73 1.24 10.74
C ASN A 216 -41.04 0.44 10.84
N GLY A 217 -41.05 -0.75 11.44
CA GLY A 217 -42.28 -1.50 11.71
C GLY A 217 -43.13 -0.86 12.82
N CYS A 218 -44.45 -0.77 12.62
CA CYS A 218 -45.40 -0.09 13.51
C CYS A 218 -45.29 -0.48 15.00
N ILE A 219 -44.95 -1.73 15.32
CA ILE A 219 -44.87 -2.24 16.70
C ILE A 219 -43.61 -1.73 17.44
N LYS A 220 -42.50 -1.46 16.74
CA LYS A 220 -41.22 -1.06 17.36
C LYS A 220 -41.04 0.45 17.56
N GLN A 221 -41.78 1.29 16.83
CA GLN A 221 -41.77 2.74 17.07
C GLN A 221 -42.31 3.10 18.47
N LEU A 222 -43.21 2.28 19.03
CA LEU A 222 -43.76 2.46 20.38
C LEU A 222 -42.85 1.97 21.51
N MET A 223 -41.86 1.10 21.25
CA MET A 223 -41.01 0.45 22.28
C MET A 223 -39.49 0.66 22.09
N GLY A 224 -39.05 1.84 21.62
CA GLY A 224 -37.61 2.20 21.63
C GLY A 224 -36.96 2.46 20.27
N GLY A 225 -37.71 2.49 19.18
CA GLY A 225 -37.18 2.79 17.84
C GLY A 225 -36.45 4.14 17.72
N LYS A 226 -36.81 5.15 18.51
CA LYS A 226 -36.16 6.48 18.49
C LYS A 226 -34.67 6.43 18.85
N LYS A 227 -34.30 5.72 19.93
CA LYS A 227 -32.89 5.61 20.36
C LYS A 227 -32.03 4.87 19.33
N ALA A 228 -32.59 3.86 18.66
CA ALA A 228 -31.88 3.13 17.62
C ALA A 228 -31.65 3.99 16.36
N GLN A 229 -32.64 4.80 15.96
CA GLN A 229 -32.49 5.74 14.84
C GLN A 229 -31.49 6.86 15.16
N GLU A 230 -31.49 7.37 16.39
CA GLU A 230 -30.51 8.36 16.85
C GLU A 230 -29.08 7.80 16.82
N LYS A 231 -28.88 6.56 17.29
CA LYS A 231 -27.57 5.88 17.21
C LYS A 231 -27.08 5.76 15.76
N LEU A 232 -27.96 5.31 14.85
CA LEU A 232 -27.65 5.20 13.42
C LEU A 232 -27.32 6.56 12.80
N PHE A 233 -28.05 7.61 13.16
CA PHE A 233 -27.80 8.96 12.69
C PHE A 233 -26.42 9.46 13.15
N ASN A 234 -26.09 9.27 14.42
CA ASN A 234 -24.80 9.66 14.98
C ASN A 234 -23.63 8.92 14.31
N GLU A 235 -23.76 7.61 14.08
CA GLU A 235 -22.76 6.82 13.35
C GLU A 235 -22.53 7.37 11.93
N ARG A 236 -23.61 7.64 11.19
CA ARG A 236 -23.53 8.22 9.84
C ARG A 236 -22.85 9.59 9.85
N LEU A 237 -23.21 10.44 10.82
CA LEU A 237 -22.64 11.78 10.95
C LEU A 237 -21.13 11.73 11.22
N LEU A 238 -20.68 10.81 12.08
CA LEU A 238 -19.25 10.59 12.34
C LEU A 238 -18.51 10.14 11.07
N ILE A 239 -19.07 9.20 10.30
CA ILE A 239 -18.45 8.73 9.05
C ILE A 239 -18.42 9.85 8.00
N MET A 240 -19.48 10.65 7.88
CA MET A 240 -19.50 11.81 6.99
C MET A 240 -18.42 12.83 7.39
N PHE A 241 -18.24 13.07 8.69
CA PHE A 241 -17.19 13.94 9.20
C PHE A 241 -15.79 13.41 8.86
N ASP A 242 -15.53 12.11 9.08
CA ASP A 242 -14.26 11.46 8.76
C ASP A 242 -13.91 11.58 7.26
N ILE A 243 -14.90 11.36 6.38
CA ILE A 243 -14.74 11.50 4.93
C ILE A 243 -14.48 12.97 4.58
N ALA A 244 -15.25 13.90 5.13
CA ALA A 244 -15.08 15.33 4.87
C ALA A 244 -13.70 15.82 5.31
N SER A 245 -13.20 15.36 6.46
CA SER A 245 -11.84 15.65 6.94
C SER A 245 -10.78 15.13 5.98
N ALA A 246 -10.91 13.90 5.50
CA ALA A 246 -9.99 13.33 4.51
C ALA A 246 -9.99 14.12 3.19
N VAL A 247 -11.17 14.47 2.67
CA VAL A 247 -11.30 15.26 1.43
C VAL A 247 -10.74 16.67 1.60
N GLN A 248 -11.02 17.32 2.74
CA GLN A 248 -10.44 18.63 3.07
C GLN A 248 -8.91 18.56 3.09
N HIS A 249 -8.34 17.50 3.70
CA HIS A 249 -6.90 17.29 3.70
C HIS A 249 -6.37 17.13 2.26
N LEU A 250 -6.99 16.29 1.43
CA LEU A 250 -6.59 16.11 0.04
C LEU A 250 -6.63 17.43 -0.75
N HIS A 251 -7.70 18.23 -0.59
CA HIS A 251 -7.80 19.55 -1.22
C HIS A 251 -6.72 20.52 -0.73
N SER A 252 -6.31 20.43 0.55
CA SER A 252 -5.25 21.30 1.07
C SER A 252 -3.86 21.01 0.50
N LEU A 253 -3.67 19.83 -0.10
CA LEU A 253 -2.40 19.45 -0.70
C LEU A 253 -2.20 20.10 -2.09
N GLY A 254 -3.25 20.44 -2.84
CA GLY A 254 -3.10 21.10 -4.15
C GLY A 254 -4.35 21.15 -5.01
#